data_AF-A0A0M3IET7-F1
#
_entry.id   AF-A0A0M3IET7-F1
#
_cell.length_a   1.000
_cell.length_b   1.000
_cell.length_c   1.000
_cell.angle_alpha   90.00
_cell.angle_beta   90.00
_cell.angle_gamma   90.00
#
_symmetry.space_group_name_H-M   'P 1'
#
loop_
_entity.id
_entity.type
_entity.pdbx_description
1 polymer ?
#
loop_
_entity_poly.entity_id
_entity_poly.type
_entity_poly.pdbx_seq_one_letter_code
_entity_poly.pdbx_strand_id
1 'polypeptide(L)'
;MEEYCRGHELLWLCPDSVNIARLVVGGVIDLVKENIEERFGNGFAIVRPPGHHSYGKLPQGFCIFNNVSIAAKFAVERLNVRKVKIVEII
;
A
#
# COMPACT_ATOMS: atom_id res chain seq x y z
N MET A 1 2.31 22.12 3.34
CA MET A 1 2.59 20.87 2.59
C MET A 1 4.04 20.80 2.17
N GLU A 2 4.56 21.84 1.51
CA GLU A 2 5.95 21.87 1.03
C GLU A 2 6.98 21.73 2.15
N GLU A 3 6.86 22.50 3.24
CA GLU A 3 7.77 22.41 4.39
C GLU A 3 7.79 21.01 5.02
N TYR A 4 6.61 20.39 5.16
CA TYR A 4 6.49 19.00 5.60
C TYR A 4 7.22 18.03 4.66
N CYS A 5 7.05 18.20 3.34
CA CYS A 5 7.72 17.36 2.33
C CYS A 5 9.25 17.51 2.38
N ARG A 6 9.76 18.73 2.63
CA ARG A 6 11.21 18.99 2.75
C ARG A 6 11.88 18.24 3.90
N GLY A 7 11.11 17.87 4.95
CA GLY A 7 11.59 17.07 6.07
C GLY A 7 11.62 15.56 5.83
N HIS A 8 11.23 15.08 4.65
CA HIS A 8 11.13 13.65 4.33
C HIS A 8 11.92 13.31 3.06
N GLU A 9 12.54 12.13 3.05
CA GLU A 9 13.28 11.65 1.89
C GLU A 9 12.33 11.43 0.70
N LEU A 10 12.61 12.13 -0.41
CA LEU A 10 11.91 11.96 -1.70
C LEU A 10 10.38 11.97 -1.56
N LEU A 11 9.83 12.94 -0.83
CA LEU A 11 8.38 13.09 -0.65
C LEU A 11 7.87 14.33 -1.36
N TRP A 12 6.78 14.19 -2.10
CA TRP A 12 6.02 15.33 -2.65
C TRP A 12 4.54 15.04 -2.53
N LEU A 13 3.79 15.98 -1.95
CA LEU A 13 2.37 15.83 -1.67
C LEU A 13 1.58 16.98 -2.29
N CYS A 14 0.41 16.65 -2.80
CA CYS A 14 -0.67 17.58 -3.13
C CYS A 14 -1.85 17.36 -2.17
N PRO A 15 -2.84 18.28 -2.13
CA PRO A 15 -3.99 18.17 -1.22
C PRO A 15 -4.69 16.80 -1.24
N ASP A 16 -4.78 16.16 -2.41
CA ASP A 16 -5.48 14.88 -2.58
C ASP A 16 -4.62 13.65 -2.28
N SER A 17 -3.31 13.81 -2.07
CA SER A 17 -2.37 12.68 -2.01
C SER A 17 -2.73 11.66 -0.93
N VAL A 18 -3.17 12.13 0.25
CA VAL A 18 -3.59 11.25 1.34
C VAL A 18 -4.88 10.50 1.01
N ASN A 19 -5.85 11.17 0.40
CA ASN A 19 -7.11 10.54 0.00
C ASN A 19 -6.87 9.47 -1.07
N ILE A 20 -6.06 9.78 -2.08
CA ILE A 20 -5.69 8.82 -3.11
C ILE A 20 -4.89 7.65 -2.52
N ALA A 21 -3.96 7.90 -1.58
CA ALA A 21 -3.22 6.81 -0.93
C ALA A 21 -4.13 5.85 -0.16
N ARG A 22 -5.19 6.35 0.49
CA ARG A 22 -6.19 5.50 1.16
C ARG A 22 -6.97 4.66 0.15
N LEU A 23 -7.35 5.24 -1.00
CA LEU A 23 -8.03 4.52 -2.07
C LEU A 23 -7.12 3.42 -2.66
N VAL A 24 -5.83 3.70 -2.86
CA VAL A 24 -4.85 2.72 -3.30
C VAL A 24 -4.74 1.55 -2.31
N VAL A 25 -4.61 1.84 -1.02
CA VAL A 25 -4.57 0.80 0.01
C VAL A 25 -5.84 -0.04 -0.02
N GLY A 26 -7.02 0.59 -0.10
CA GLY A 26 -8.30 -0.11 -0.22
C GLY A 26 -8.36 -1.02 -1.45
N GLY A 27 -7.99 -0.52 -2.62
CA GLY A 27 -8.00 -1.32 -3.86
C GLY A 27 -7.04 -2.50 -3.83
N VAL A 28 -5.87 -2.38 -3.19
CA VAL A 28 -4.94 -3.51 -3.02
C VAL A 28 -5.49 -4.53 -2.02
N ILE A 29 -6.17 -4.09 -0.96
CA ILE A 29 -6.88 -4.97 -0.03
C ILE A 29 -7.98 -5.74 -0.76
N ASP A 30 -8.80 -5.06 -1.57
CA ASP A 30 -9.89 -5.68 -2.32
C ASP A 30 -9.34 -6.72 -3.31
N LEU A 31 -8.25 -6.40 -4.03
CA LEU A 31 -7.58 -7.34 -4.92
C LEU A 31 -7.14 -8.61 -4.17
N VAL A 32 -6.52 -8.46 -3.00
CA VAL A 32 -6.08 -9.62 -2.19
C VAL A 32 -7.28 -10.41 -1.67
N LYS A 33 -8.32 -9.72 -1.18
CA LYS A 33 -9.53 -10.33 -0.64
C LYS A 33 -10.26 -11.16 -1.70
N GLU A 34 -10.56 -10.57 -2.84
CA GLU A 34 -11.33 -11.23 -3.89
C GLU A 34 -10.53 -12.40 -4.53
N ASN A 35 -9.19 -12.33 -4.54
CA ASN A 35 -8.36 -13.46 -4.95
C ASN A 35 -8.43 -14.63 -3.95
N ILE A 36 -8.35 -14.36 -2.65
CA ILE A 36 -8.46 -15.38 -1.58
C ILE A 36 -9.87 -15.97 -1.52
N GLU A 37 -10.91 -15.18 -1.81
CA GLU A 37 -12.30 -15.63 -1.94
C GLU A 37 -12.58 -16.33 -3.29
N GLU A 38 -11.54 -16.69 -4.04
CA GLU A 38 -11.59 -17.48 -5.28
C GLU A 38 -12.42 -16.84 -6.41
N ARG A 39 -12.59 -15.50 -6.40
CA ARG A 39 -13.31 -14.78 -7.47
C ARG A 39 -12.50 -14.70 -8.76
N PHE A 40 -11.17 -14.79 -8.65
CA PHE A 40 -10.23 -14.87 -9.76
C PHE A 40 -8.91 -15.51 -9.32
N GLY A 41 -8.09 -16.02 -10.27
CA GLY A 41 -6.87 -16.76 -9.96
C GLY A 41 -5.63 -15.90 -9.64
N ASN A 42 -5.46 -14.75 -10.30
CA ASN A 42 -4.39 -13.78 -10.02
C ASN A 42 -4.85 -12.36 -10.40
N GLY A 43 -4.14 -11.35 -9.89
CA GLY A 43 -4.46 -9.95 -10.17
C GLY A 43 -3.24 -9.04 -10.12
N PHE A 44 -3.36 -7.87 -10.76
CA PHE A 44 -2.33 -6.84 -10.77
C PHE A 44 -2.97 -5.46 -10.52
N ALA A 45 -2.45 -4.72 -9.54
CA ALA A 45 -2.95 -3.39 -9.19
C ALA A 45 -2.05 -2.30 -9.78
N ILE A 46 -2.58 -1.53 -10.74
CA ILE A 46 -1.90 -0.36 -11.31
C ILE A 46 -2.25 0.85 -10.44
N VAL A 47 -1.37 1.23 -9.52
CA VAL A 47 -1.68 2.20 -8.47
C VAL A 47 -0.65 3.32 -8.35
N ARG A 48 -1.11 4.48 -7.89
CA ARG A 48 -0.28 5.61 -7.45
C ARG A 48 -0.99 6.33 -6.31
N PRO A 49 -0.31 6.73 -5.21
CA PRO A 49 1.14 6.64 -4.97
C PRO A 49 1.64 5.20 -4.67
N PRO A 50 2.96 4.94 -4.77
CA PRO A 50 3.56 3.68 -4.34
C PRO A 50 3.49 3.50 -2.82
N GLY A 51 3.94 2.35 -2.30
CA GLY A 51 3.86 2.04 -0.86
C GLY A 51 5.11 1.47 -0.18
N HIS A 52 5.94 0.70 -0.88
CA HIS A 52 6.97 -0.17 -0.29
C HIS A 52 8.03 0.53 0.59
N HIS A 53 8.28 1.83 0.43
CA HIS A 53 9.27 2.56 1.22
C HIS A 53 8.73 3.11 2.56
N SER A 54 7.41 3.25 2.71
CA SER A 54 6.85 3.83 3.94
C SER A 54 6.84 2.82 5.10
N TYR A 55 7.15 3.30 6.31
CA TYR A 55 7.14 2.46 7.52
C TYR A 55 6.71 3.25 8.76
N GLY A 56 6.01 2.60 9.68
CA GLY A 56 5.58 3.21 10.94
C GLY A 56 4.78 4.50 10.72
N LYS A 57 5.35 5.63 11.17
CA LYS A 57 4.77 6.98 11.01
C LYS A 57 5.54 7.84 9.99
N LEU A 58 6.38 7.23 9.15
CA LEU A 58 7.28 7.93 8.22
C LEU A 58 6.89 7.68 6.76
N PRO A 59 6.35 8.70 6.05
CA PRO A 59 6.25 8.67 4.59
C PRO A 59 7.60 9.04 3.95
N GLN A 60 7.99 8.32 2.89
CA GLN A 60 9.26 8.55 2.17
C GLN A 60 9.25 7.85 0.81
N GLY A 61 10.16 8.24 -0.09
CA GLY A 61 10.31 7.58 -1.40
C GLY A 61 9.00 7.55 -2.20
N PHE A 62 8.28 8.67 -2.19
CA PHE A 62 6.92 8.88 -2.73
C PHE A 62 5.81 8.03 -2.08
N CYS A 63 6.13 7.23 -1.07
CA CYS A 63 5.20 6.33 -0.39
C CYS A 63 4.59 7.00 0.85
N ILE A 64 3.25 7.00 0.91
CA ILE A 64 2.50 7.53 2.06
C ILE A 64 2.10 6.39 3.00
N PHE A 65 1.54 5.31 2.44
CA PHE A 65 1.17 4.10 3.15
C PHE A 65 1.71 2.88 2.42
N ASN A 66 2.13 1.89 3.19
CA ASN A 66 2.69 0.66 2.64
C ASN A 66 1.55 -0.27 2.24
N ASN A 67 0.99 -0.04 1.06
CA ASN A 67 -0.16 -0.78 0.52
C ASN A 67 0.07 -2.31 0.52
N VAL A 68 1.26 -2.79 0.13
CA VAL A 68 1.62 -4.21 0.16
C VAL A 68 1.64 -4.76 1.60
N SER A 69 2.31 -4.06 2.52
CA SER A 69 2.39 -4.51 3.93
C SER A 69 1.03 -4.48 4.63
N ILE A 70 0.20 -3.46 4.35
CA ILE A 70 -1.16 -3.35 4.90
C ILE A 70 -2.04 -4.48 4.37
N ALA A 71 -2.00 -4.77 3.07
CA ALA A 71 -2.77 -5.86 2.47
C ALA A 71 -2.32 -7.24 2.98
N ALA A 72 -1.00 -7.45 3.15
CA ALA A 72 -0.46 -8.66 3.75
C ALA A 72 -0.98 -8.84 5.20
N LYS A 73 -0.95 -7.76 6.00
CA LYS A 73 -1.49 -7.78 7.36
C LYS A 73 -2.99 -8.05 7.38
N PHE A 74 -3.74 -7.43 6.48
CA PHE A 74 -5.18 -7.68 6.33
C PHE A 74 -5.47 -9.15 6.02
N ALA A 75 -4.72 -9.77 5.10
CA ALA A 75 -4.88 -11.19 4.76
C ALA A 75 -4.67 -12.10 5.99
N VAL A 76 -3.66 -11.80 6.81
CA VAL A 76 -3.38 -12.57 8.05
C VAL A 76 -4.49 -12.36 9.09
N GLU A 77 -4.86 -11.11 9.37
CA GLU A 77 -5.77 -10.78 10.48
C GLU A 77 -7.25 -10.96 10.16
N ARG A 78 -7.64 -10.86 8.88
CA ARG A 78 -9.05 -10.82 8.46
C ARG A 78 -9.46 -11.96 7.53
N LEU A 79 -8.50 -12.57 6.83
CA LEU A 79 -8.76 -13.67 5.88
C LEU A 79 -8.15 -15.00 6.30
N ASN A 80 -7.64 -15.10 7.54
CA ASN A 80 -7.03 -16.31 8.11
C ASN A 80 -5.85 -16.88 7.30
N VAL A 81 -5.13 -16.05 6.55
CA VAL A 81 -3.92 -16.47 5.84
C VAL A 81 -2.80 -16.70 6.85
N ARG A 82 -2.25 -17.92 6.91
CA ARG A 82 -1.23 -18.28 7.90
C ARG A 82 0.15 -17.67 7.62
N LYS A 83 0.51 -17.51 6.34
CA LYS A 83 1.82 -17.02 5.90
C LYS A 83 1.68 -16.21 4.62
N VAL A 84 2.36 -15.07 4.56
CA VAL A 84 2.44 -14.22 3.37
C VAL A 84 3.90 -14.10 2.98
N LYS A 85 4.21 -14.26 1.69
CA LYS A 85 5.52 -13.96 1.12
C LYS A 85 5.41 -12.68 0.29
N ILE A 86 6.16 -11.66 0.66
CA ILE A 86 6.32 -10.45 -0.14
C ILE A 86 7.62 -10.60 -0.93
N VAL A 87 7.57 -10.33 -2.23
CA VAL A 87 8.74 -10.34 -3.11
C VAL A 87 8.87 -8.95 -3.71
N GLU A 88 9.93 -8.26 -3.34
CA GLU A 88 10.32 -6.96 -3.89
C GLU A 88 11.48 -7.18 -4.87
N ILE A 89 11.43 -6.51 -6.03
CA ILE A 89 12.40 -6.72 -7.13
C ILE A 89 13.27 -5.49 -7.39
N ILE A 90 13.23 -4.50 -6.50
CA ILE A 90 13.94 -3.22 -6.57
C ILE A 90 14.56 -2.88 -5.22
#